data_AF-A0A948QK34-F1
#
_entry.id   AF-A0A948QK34-F1
#
_cell.length_a   1.000
_cell.length_b   1.000
_cell.length_c   1.000
_cell.angle_alpha   90.00
_cell.angle_beta   90.00
_cell.angle_gamma   90.00
#
_symmetry.space_group_name_H-M   'P 1'
#
loop_
_entity.id
_entity.type
_entity.pdbx_description
1 polymer ?
#
loop_
_entity_poly.entity_id
_entity_poly.type
_entity_poly.pdbx_seq_one_letter_code
_entity_poly.pdbx_strand_id
1 'polypeptide(L)' 'MREKYGSSEDRGNRGAIARFMYRAGWIFFRAMFKTFWRLRIIGLQNLPKNTGVIIAANHTSYSDPPLIGACITSPIFY' A
#
# COMPACT_ATOMS: atom_id res chain seq x y z
N MET A 1 23.54 30.81 22.79
CA MET A 1 22.08 31.00 22.84
C MET A 1 21.45 29.80 22.12
N ARG A 2 20.77 28.93 22.90
CA ARG A 2 20.18 27.65 22.48
C ARG A 2 19.07 27.88 21.45
N GLU A 3 19.00 27.11 20.37
CA GLU A 3 17.75 26.68 19.76
C GLU A 3 17.95 25.67 18.61
N LYS A 4 17.04 24.68 18.56
CA LYS A 4 16.80 23.69 17.48
C LYS A 4 17.66 22.42 17.44
N TYR A 5 17.77 21.72 18.56
CA TYR A 5 17.71 20.26 18.49
C TYR A 5 16.25 19.84 18.40
N GLY A 6 15.75 19.64 17.17
CA GLY A 6 14.44 19.02 16.95
C GLY A 6 14.44 17.63 17.58
N SER A 7 13.61 17.44 18.61
CA SER A 7 13.52 16.23 19.41
C SER A 7 13.38 14.98 18.52
N SER A 8 14.15 13.94 18.81
CA SER A 8 14.06 12.62 18.16
C SER A 8 12.65 12.02 18.19
N GLU A 9 11.82 12.48 19.12
CA GLU A 9 10.41 12.12 19.31
C GLU A 9 9.51 12.57 18.14
N ASP A 10 9.78 13.75 17.56
CA ASP A 10 9.01 14.28 16.42
C ASP A 10 9.24 13.50 15.13
N ARG A 11 10.41 12.87 14.96
CA ARG A 11 10.70 11.99 13.81
C ARG A 11 9.97 10.65 13.95
N GLY A 12 9.88 10.12 15.16
CA GLY A 12 9.14 8.88 15.44
C GLY A 12 7.64 9.02 15.20
N ASN A 13 7.05 10.13 15.66
CA ASN A 13 5.60 10.35 15.55
C ASN A 13 5.14 10.62 14.11
N ARG A 14 5.94 11.36 13.33
CA ARG A 14 5.67 11.56 11.88
C ARG A 14 5.70 10.24 11.10
N GLY A 15 6.67 9.37 11.40
CA GLY A 15 6.74 8.04 10.78
C GLY A 15 5.59 7.12 11.19
N ALA A 16 5.10 7.24 12.43
CA ALA A 16 3.92 6.50 12.90
C ALA A 16 2.65 6.97 12.19
N ILE A 17 2.42 8.28 12.10
CA ILE A 17 1.26 8.88 11.42
C ILE A 17 1.27 8.51 9.93
N ALA A 18 2.42 8.63 9.25
CA ALA A 18 2.52 8.26 7.83
C ALA A 18 2.20 6.78 7.59
N ARG A 19 2.72 5.86 8.43
CA ARG A 19 2.39 4.43 8.35
C ARG A 19 0.91 4.17 8.64
N PHE A 20 0.33 4.88 9.60
CA PHE A 20 -1.09 4.78 9.92
C PHE A 20 -1.96 5.25 8.74
N MET A 21 -1.67 6.43 8.20
CA MET A 21 -2.37 6.99 7.03
C MET A 21 -2.28 6.06 5.81
N TYR A 22 -1.08 5.52 5.55
CA TYR A 22 -0.89 4.53 4.49
C TYR A 22 -1.76 3.29 4.69
N ARG A 23 -1.76 2.72 5.91
CA ARG A 23 -2.59 1.55 6.23
C ARG A 23 -4.09 1.86 6.14
N ALA A 24 -4.52 3.03 6.60
CA ALA A 24 -5.91 3.47 6.51
C ALA A 24 -6.36 3.61 5.05
N GLY A 25 -5.54 4.27 4.22
CA GLY A 25 -5.78 4.40 2.79
C GLY A 25 -5.83 3.04 2.09
N TRP A 26 -4.88 2.13 2.40
CA TRP A 26 -4.86 0.78 1.84
C TRP A 26 -6.13 -0.01 2.16
N ILE A 27 -6.60 0.02 3.42
CA ILE A 27 -7.86 -0.61 3.81
C ILE A 27 -9.05 0.02 3.10
N PHE A 28 -9.10 1.36 3.04
CA PHE A 28 -10.16 2.10 2.38
C PHE A 28 -10.29 1.72 0.90
N PHE A 29 -9.19 1.77 0.13
CA PHE A 29 -9.21 1.41 -1.29
C PHE A 29 -9.57 -0.06 -1.49
N ARG A 30 -9.04 -0.97 -0.67
CA ARG A 30 -9.39 -2.39 -0.74
C ARG A 30 -10.88 -2.63 -0.48
N ALA A 31 -11.47 -1.93 0.48
CA ALA A 31 -12.91 -2.00 0.76
C ALA A 31 -13.73 -1.40 -0.39
N MET A 32 -13.33 -0.23 -0.91
CA MET A 32 -13.97 0.42 -2.05
C MET A 32 -13.98 -0.50 -3.28
N PHE A 33 -12.85 -1.06 -3.67
CA PHE A 33 -12.78 -1.97 -4.82
C PHE A 33 -13.59 -3.25 -4.60
N LYS A 34 -13.64 -3.78 -3.37
CA LYS A 34 -14.46 -4.94 -3.04
C LYS A 34 -15.96 -4.64 -3.15
N THR A 35 -16.41 -3.46 -2.74
CA THR A 35 -17.83 -3.09 -2.76
C THR A 35 -18.32 -2.67 -4.13
N PHE A 36 -17.57 -1.80 -4.84
CA PHE A 36 -18.00 -1.27 -6.13
C PHE A 36 -17.70 -2.22 -7.31
N TRP A 37 -16.55 -2.89 -7.32
CA TRP A 37 -16.13 -3.76 -8.42
C TRP A 37 -16.24 -5.26 -8.13
N ARG A 38 -16.80 -5.64 -6.97
CA ARG A 38 -16.94 -7.04 -6.53
C ARG A 38 -15.61 -7.81 -6.64
N LEU A 39 -14.52 -7.13 -6.27
CA LEU A 39 -13.16 -7.64 -6.41
C LEU A 39 -13.03 -9.09 -5.91
N ARG A 40 -12.63 -9.98 -6.81
CA ARG A 40 -12.31 -11.38 -6.51
C ARG A 40 -10.82 -11.57 -6.66
N ILE A 41 -10.16 -11.92 -5.54
CA ILE A 41 -8.73 -12.22 -5.52
C ILE A 41 -8.60 -13.75 -5.51
N ILE A 42 -7.95 -14.30 -6.53
CA ILE A 42 -7.71 -15.75 -6.66
C ILE A 42 -6.20 -15.96 -6.79
N GLY A 43 -5.65 -16.94 -6.09
CA GLY A 43 -4.24 -17.32 -6.26
C GLY A 43 -3.24 -16.38 -5.58
N LEU A 44 -3.67 -15.50 -4.68
CA LEU A 44 -2.75 -14.64 -3.91
C LEU A 44 -1.72 -15.46 -3.11
N GLN A 45 -2.08 -16.68 -2.72
CA GLN A 45 -1.18 -17.64 -2.06
C GLN A 45 -0.04 -18.13 -2.97
N ASN A 46 -0.18 -18.02 -4.29
CA ASN A 46 0.86 -18.41 -5.24
C ASN A 46 1.93 -17.32 -5.40
N LEU A 47 1.72 -16.13 -4.81
CA LEU A 47 2.71 -15.08 -4.84
C LEU A 47 3.93 -15.51 -4.00
N PRO A 48 5.11 -15.68 -4.62
CA PRO A 48 6.28 -16.15 -3.90
C PRO A 48 6.71 -15.09 -2.87
N LYS A 49 6.86 -15.53 -1.63
CA LYS A 49 7.27 -14.66 -0.51
C LYS A 49 8.79 -14.48 -0.57
N ASN A 50 9.26 -13.26 -0.28
CA ASN A 50 10.69 -12.92 -0.20
C ASN A 50 11.47 -12.99 -1.53
N THR A 51 10.79 -12.91 -2.68
CA THR A 51 11.44 -12.75 -3.98
C THR A 51 10.79 -11.62 -4.77
N GLY A 52 11.56 -11.04 -5.71
CA GLY A 52 11.04 -10.06 -6.64
C GLY A 52 10.14 -10.74 -7.68
N VAL A 53 8.99 -10.13 -7.96
CA VAL A 53 8.07 -10.59 -8.99
C VAL A 53 7.71 -9.44 -9.91
N ILE A 54 7.54 -9.74 -11.19
CA ILE A 54 6.98 -8.80 -12.16
C ILE A 54 5.49 -9.06 -12.23
N ILE A 55 4.70 -8.02 -12.03
CA ILE A 55 3.24 -8.09 -12.08
C ILE A 55 2.79 -7.41 -13.36
N ALA A 56 2.31 -8.22 -14.31
CA ALA A 56 1.71 -7.71 -15.53
C ALA A 56 0.20 -7.53 -15.31
N ALA A 57 -0.24 -6.28 -15.17
CA ALA A 57 -1.66 -5.95 -15.20
C ALA A 57 -2.18 -6.04 -16.63
N ASN A 58 -3.42 -6.50 -16.82
CA ASN A 58 -4.11 -6.23 -18.08
C ASN A 58 -4.30 -4.70 -18.19
N HIS A 59 -4.00 -4.08 -19.34
CA HIS A 59 -4.00 -2.62 -19.48
C HIS A 59 -5.41 -2.07 -19.74
N THR A 60 -6.36 -2.44 -18.89
CA THR A 60 -7.79 -2.18 -19.10
C THR A 60 -8.26 -0.89 -18.47
N SER A 61 -7.57 -0.37 -17.45
CA SER A 61 -7.98 0.87 -16.77
C SER A 61 -6.83 1.55 -16.04
N TYR A 62 -6.89 2.89 -15.94
CA TYR A 62 -5.97 3.66 -15.08
C TYR A 62 -6.08 3.30 -13.59
N SER A 63 -7.11 2.56 -13.20
CA SER A 63 -7.32 2.04 -11.83
C SER A 63 -6.54 0.76 -11.54
N ASP A 64 -5.86 0.16 -12.52
CA ASP A 64 -5.14 -1.10 -12.34
C ASP A 64 -3.97 -0.99 -11.34
N PRO A 65 -3.13 0.08 -11.37
CA PRO A 65 -2.10 0.29 -10.35
C PRO A 65 -2.66 0.33 -8.92
N PRO A 66 -3.59 1.23 -8.53
CA PRO A 66 -4.11 1.24 -7.16
C PRO A 66 -4.83 -0.05 -6.76
N LEU A 67 -5.46 -0.75 -7.72
CA LEU A 67 -6.11 -2.03 -7.46
C LEU A 67 -5.09 -3.13 -7.09
N ILE A 68 -4.02 -3.27 -7.85
CA ILE A 68 -2.95 -4.25 -7.58
C ILE A 68 -2.26 -3.92 -6.25
N GLY A 69 -1.96 -2.64 -6.02
CA GLY A 69 -1.44 -2.14 -4.74
C GLY A 69 -2.33 -2.48 -3.54
N ALA A 70 -3.65 -2.45 -3.70
CA ALA A 70 -4.59 -2.81 -2.64
C ALA A 70 -4.69 -4.33 -2.39
N CYS A 71 -4.37 -5.15 -3.40
CA CYS A 71 -4.46 -6.60 -3.31
C CYS A 71 -3.24 -7.22 -2.62
N ILE A 72 -2.06 -6.66 -2.88
CA ILE A 72 -0.77 -7.23 -2.50
C ILE A 72 -0.27 -6.59 -1.21
N THR A 73 0.32 -7.42 -0.35
CA THR A 73 0.84 -6.99 0.97
C THR A 73 2.31 -6.58 0.93
N SER A 74 3.01 -6.93 -0.15
CA SER A 74 4.42 -6.57 -0.37
C SER A 74 4.53 -5.18 -1.01
N PRO A 75 5.63 -4.44 -0.76
CA PRO A 75 5.89 -3.18 -1.45
C PRO A 75 6.00 -3.41 -2.96
N ILE A 76 5.26 -2.60 -3.73
CA ILE A 76 5.24 -2.63 -5.19
C ILE A 76 5.89 -1.35 -5.70
N PHE A 77 6.73 -1.50 -6.72
CA PHE A 77 7.35 -0.42 -7.47
C PHE A 77 6.74 -0.45 -8.89
N TYR A 78 6.32 0.71 -9.39
CA TYR A 78 5.75 0.88 -10.73
C TYR A 78 6.82 1.38 -11.71
#